data_AF-A0A8D8ZCA2-F1
#
_entry.id   AF-A0A8D8ZCA2-F1
#
_cell.length_a   1.000
_cell.length_b   1.000
_cell.length_c   1.000
_cell.angle_alpha   90.00
_cell.angle_beta   90.00
_cell.angle_gamma   90.00
#
_symmetry.space_group_name_H-M   'P 1'
#
loop_
_entity.id
_entity.type
_entity.pdbx_description
1 polymer ?
#
loop_
_entity_poly.entity_id
_entity_poly.type
_entity_poly.pdbx_seq_one_letter_code
_entity_poly.pdbx_strand_id
1 'polypeptide(L)'
;KNELPCHSGRLVQLMYVPEINQIVSVGADGYIRMWNYHTIEIVNPVSECSVALEPTFEIEVKDGTRTAELMHIVTSSKAEDCNWFGQDKKGGIWKIHVELTTVLRPAELLYISHVGKALDMSPSPRGLYLAVLGEGSRLTIWDIVKKRS
;
A
#
# COMPACT_ATOMS: atom_id res chain seq x y z
N LYS A 1 -3.17 24.94 -19.79
CA LYS A 1 -2.89 23.49 -19.63
C LYS A 1 -2.63 23.27 -18.14
N ASN A 2 -3.56 22.63 -17.43
CA ASN A 2 -3.32 22.21 -16.04
C ASN A 2 -3.04 20.71 -16.08
N GLU A 3 -1.76 20.36 -16.19
CA GLU A 3 -1.33 18.97 -15.98
C GLU A 3 -1.38 18.73 -14.47
N LEU A 4 -2.39 18.00 -14.02
CA LEU A 4 -2.51 17.60 -12.63
C LEU A 4 -1.72 16.31 -12.41
N PRO A 5 -0.98 16.18 -11.30
CA PRO A 5 -0.28 14.95 -11.00
C PRO A 5 -1.28 13.84 -10.69
N CYS A 6 -0.97 12.61 -11.12
CA CYS A 6 -1.81 11.43 -10.83
C CYS A 6 -1.87 11.08 -9.33
N HIS A 7 -0.89 11.53 -8.54
CA HIS A 7 -0.85 11.37 -7.09
C HIS A 7 -0.34 12.68 -6.45
N SER A 8 -0.86 13.02 -5.28
CA SER A 8 -0.37 14.19 -4.51
C SER A 8 0.96 13.89 -3.79
N GLY A 9 1.30 12.60 -3.67
CA GLY A 9 2.57 12.10 -3.17
C GLY A 9 3.40 11.42 -4.26
N ARG A 10 4.58 10.92 -3.87
CA ARG A 10 5.46 10.16 -4.78
C ARG A 10 4.70 8.94 -5.34
N LEU A 11 4.76 8.74 -6.66
CA LEU A 11 4.39 7.48 -7.29
C LEU A 11 5.38 6.39 -6.84
N VAL A 12 4.89 5.35 -6.18
CA VAL A 12 5.72 4.28 -5.61
C VAL A 12 5.72 3.03 -6.47
N GLN A 13 4.63 2.74 -7.18
CA GLN A 13 4.51 1.57 -8.04
C GLN A 13 3.55 1.82 -9.19
N LEU A 14 3.85 1.23 -10.34
CA LEU A 14 3.00 1.20 -11.53
C LEU A 14 3.01 -0.22 -12.07
N MET A 15 1.84 -0.80 -12.32
CA MET A 15 1.73 -2.18 -12.82
C MET A 15 0.52 -2.35 -13.73
N TYR A 16 0.62 -3.27 -14.69
CA TYR A 16 -0.51 -3.73 -15.47
C TYR A 16 -1.08 -5.00 -14.82
N VAL A 17 -2.40 -5.08 -14.67
CA VAL A 17 -3.12 -6.21 -14.08
C VAL A 17 -4.00 -6.83 -15.16
N PRO A 18 -3.53 -7.89 -15.84
CA PRO A 18 -4.21 -8.47 -17.00
C PRO A 18 -5.62 -8.99 -16.67
N GLU A 19 -5.83 -9.52 -15.48
CA GLU A 19 -7.08 -10.17 -15.05
C GLU A 19 -8.28 -9.21 -15.05
N ILE A 20 -8.02 -7.91 -14.87
CA ILE A 20 -9.04 -6.84 -14.85
C ILE A 20 -8.81 -5.80 -15.95
N ASN A 21 -7.82 -6.01 -16.82
CA ASN A 21 -7.41 -5.09 -17.89
C ASN A 21 -7.23 -3.63 -17.43
N GLN A 22 -6.58 -3.44 -16.27
CA GLN A 22 -6.30 -2.13 -15.70
C GLN A 22 -4.79 -1.89 -15.60
N ILE A 23 -4.36 -0.64 -15.83
CA ILE A 23 -3.12 -0.14 -15.24
C ILE A 23 -3.45 0.29 -13.80
N VAL A 24 -2.54 0.04 -12.88
CA VAL A 24 -2.66 0.45 -11.48
C VAL A 24 -1.47 1.30 -11.10
N SER A 25 -1.74 2.47 -10.55
CA SER A 25 -0.74 3.34 -9.93
C SER A 25 -0.94 3.39 -8.42
N VAL A 26 0.17 3.45 -7.70
CA VAL A 26 0.18 3.46 -6.24
C VAL A 26 1.00 4.66 -5.80
N GLY A 27 0.46 5.46 -4.89
CA GLY A 27 1.13 6.64 -4.37
C GLY A 27 1.38 6.59 -2.88
N ALA A 28 2.45 7.26 -2.47
CA ALA A 28 2.72 7.56 -1.06
C ALA A 28 1.67 8.50 -0.43
N ASP A 29 0.73 9.03 -1.22
CA ASP A 29 -0.48 9.72 -0.75
C ASP A 29 -1.52 8.76 -0.15
N GLY A 30 -1.29 7.45 -0.24
CA GLY A 30 -2.18 6.42 0.28
C GLY A 30 -3.29 6.03 -0.67
N TYR A 31 -3.22 6.47 -1.93
CA TYR A 31 -4.17 6.10 -2.95
C TYR A 31 -3.61 5.01 -3.86
N ILE A 32 -4.49 4.08 -4.21
CA ILE A 32 -4.34 3.15 -5.33
C ILE A 32 -5.35 3.58 -6.38
N ARG A 33 -4.88 3.87 -7.59
CA ARG A 33 -5.70 4.32 -8.70
C ARG A 33 -5.64 3.33 -9.84
N MET A 34 -6.80 3.06 -10.43
CA MET A 34 -6.95 2.10 -11.52
C MET A 34 -7.37 2.84 -12.79
N TRP A 35 -6.75 2.48 -13.90
CA TRP A 35 -6.89 3.15 -15.17
C TRP A 35 -7.21 2.13 -16.24
N ASN A 36 -8.29 2.36 -16.99
CA ASN A 36 -8.69 1.45 -18.06
C ASN A 36 -7.61 1.40 -19.14
N TYR A 37 -6.97 0.24 -19.32
CA TYR A 37 -5.86 0.08 -20.26
C TYR A 37 -6.31 0.32 -21.71
N HIS A 38 -7.50 -0.16 -22.07
CA HIS A 38 -8.04 0.01 -23.42
C HIS A 38 -8.28 1.48 -23.76
N THR A 39 -8.78 2.28 -22.80
CA THR A 39 -8.91 3.73 -22.99
C THR A 39 -7.55 4.40 -23.22
N ILE A 40 -6.53 4.02 -22.44
CA ILE A 40 -5.16 4.53 -22.61
C ILE A 40 -4.62 4.18 -23.99
N GLU A 41 -4.82 2.94 -24.44
CA GLU A 41 -4.39 2.46 -25.76
C GLU A 41 -5.03 3.25 -26.92
N ILE A 42 -6.34 3.49 -26.85
CA ILE A 42 -7.07 4.27 -27.87
C ILE A 42 -6.60 5.73 -27.91
N VAL A 43 -6.39 6.32 -26.73
CA VAL A 43 -6.04 7.73 -26.60
C VAL A 43 -4.61 8.00 -27.04
N ASN A 44 -3.73 6.98 -27.00
CA ASN A 44 -2.29 7.07 -27.26
C ASN A 44 -1.95 8.07 -28.38
N PRO A 45 -1.56 9.31 -28.02
CA PRO A 45 -1.53 10.40 -28.96
C PRO A 45 -0.37 10.19 -29.95
N VAL A 46 -0.67 10.35 -31.24
CA VAL A 46 0.32 10.23 -32.33
C VAL A 46 1.35 11.38 -32.31
N SER A 47 1.19 12.37 -31.42
CA SER A 47 2.04 13.56 -31.25
C SER A 47 2.36 13.81 -29.76
N GLU A 48 3.28 14.75 -29.47
CA GLU A 48 3.67 15.17 -28.10
C GLU A 48 2.58 15.91 -27.30
N CYS A 49 1.30 15.60 -27.53
CA CYS A 49 0.19 16.12 -26.74
C CYS A 49 -0.03 15.24 -25.51
N SER A 50 0.08 15.83 -24.32
CA SER A 50 -0.39 15.21 -23.07
C SER A 50 -1.94 15.16 -23.07
N VAL A 51 -2.50 14.00 -22.71
CA VAL A 51 -3.94 13.82 -22.50
C VAL A 51 -4.18 13.56 -21.02
N ALA A 52 -5.04 14.37 -20.41
CA ALA A 52 -5.49 14.15 -19.04
C ALA A 52 -6.52 13.02 -19.03
N LEU A 53 -6.28 12.02 -18.18
CA LEU A 53 -7.21 10.92 -17.92
C LEU A 53 -7.58 10.94 -16.45
N GLU A 54 -8.83 10.61 -16.16
CA GLU A 54 -9.30 10.37 -14.80
C GLU A 54 -9.17 8.88 -14.48
N PRO A 55 -8.86 8.51 -13.23
CA PRO A 55 -8.86 7.12 -12.82
C PRO A 55 -10.27 6.56 -12.92
N THR A 56 -10.38 5.31 -13.41
CA THR A 56 -11.64 4.57 -13.45
C THR A 56 -12.11 4.22 -12.03
N PHE A 57 -11.16 4.01 -11.12
CA PHE A 57 -11.45 3.65 -9.74
C PHE A 57 -10.32 4.10 -8.81
N GLU A 58 -10.67 4.49 -7.59
CA GLU A 58 -9.72 4.93 -6.57
C GLU A 58 -10.00 4.23 -5.23
N ILE A 59 -8.94 3.76 -4.59
CA ILE A 59 -8.99 3.15 -3.26
C ILE A 59 -8.06 3.95 -2.36
N GLU A 60 -8.62 4.56 -1.31
CA GLU A 60 -7.84 5.17 -0.24
C GLU A 60 -7.50 4.09 0.81
N VAL A 61 -6.21 3.88 1.04
CA VAL A 61 -5.72 2.96 2.06
C VAL A 61 -5.57 3.73 3.37
N LYS A 62 -6.53 3.55 4.26
CA LYS A 62 -6.55 4.16 5.60
C LYS A 62 -7.21 3.25 6.61
N ASP A 63 -6.89 3.49 7.88
CA ASP A 63 -7.73 3.04 8.99
C ASP A 63 -8.50 4.24 9.57
N GLY A 64 -9.23 4.03 10.67
CA GLY A 64 -9.98 5.11 11.33
C GLY A 64 -9.13 6.23 11.93
N THR A 65 -7.80 6.11 11.91
CA THR A 65 -6.83 7.02 12.56
C THR A 65 -5.81 7.64 11.61
N ARG A 66 -5.43 6.94 10.53
CA ARG A 66 -4.37 7.37 9.61
C ARG A 66 -4.57 6.86 8.18
N THR A 67 -4.15 7.68 7.21
CA THR A 67 -3.91 7.26 5.83
C THR A 67 -2.52 6.64 5.71
N ALA A 68 -2.41 5.56 4.93
CA ALA A 68 -1.17 4.85 4.70
C ALA A 68 -0.24 5.65 3.77
N GLU A 69 1.01 5.86 4.18
CA GLU A 69 2.05 6.34 3.25
C GLU A 69 2.62 5.12 2.51
N LEU A 70 1.92 4.66 1.46
CA LEU A 70 2.26 3.42 0.76
C LEU A 70 3.67 3.47 0.16
N MET A 71 4.38 2.36 0.27
CA MET A 71 5.74 2.19 -0.28
C MET A 71 5.79 1.10 -1.34
N HIS A 72 4.98 0.05 -1.21
CA HIS A 72 4.92 -1.07 -2.13
C HIS A 72 3.62 -1.86 -1.92
N ILE A 73 3.11 -2.50 -2.97
CA ILE A 73 2.02 -3.47 -2.90
C ILE A 73 2.40 -4.77 -3.62
N VAL A 74 1.81 -5.87 -3.16
CA VAL A 74 1.87 -7.18 -3.79
C VAL A 74 0.45 -7.69 -4.03
N THR A 75 0.25 -8.29 -5.20
CA THR A 75 -1.01 -8.93 -5.55
C THR A 75 -0.99 -10.39 -5.11
N SER A 76 -2.17 -10.98 -4.94
CA SER A 76 -2.27 -12.43 -4.77
C SER A 76 -1.93 -13.14 -6.08
N SER A 77 -1.24 -14.28 -5.98
CA SER A 77 -0.92 -15.14 -7.13
C SER A 77 -2.14 -15.89 -7.69
N LYS A 78 -3.28 -15.84 -7.01
CA LYS A 78 -4.52 -16.49 -7.43
C LYS A 78 -5.37 -15.49 -8.19
N ALA A 79 -5.73 -15.81 -9.43
CA ALA A 79 -6.46 -14.90 -10.33
C ALA A 79 -7.79 -14.38 -9.78
N GLU A 80 -8.46 -15.13 -8.89
CA GLU A 80 -9.75 -14.75 -8.29
C GLU A 80 -9.61 -14.03 -6.93
N ASP A 81 -8.39 -13.92 -6.40
CA ASP A 81 -8.17 -13.34 -5.08
C ASP A 81 -7.99 -11.82 -5.17
N CYS A 82 -9.06 -11.12 -4.77
CA CYS A 82 -9.10 -9.66 -4.72
C CYS A 82 -8.32 -9.08 -3.52
N ASN A 83 -7.69 -9.92 -2.68
CA ASN A 83 -6.90 -9.43 -1.55
C ASN A 83 -5.46 -9.14 -1.99
N TRP A 84 -5.11 -7.87 -1.96
CA TRP A 84 -3.75 -7.41 -2.14
C TRP A 84 -3.17 -6.97 -0.80
N PHE A 85 -1.84 -6.89 -0.74
CA PHE A 85 -1.15 -6.50 0.49
C PHE A 85 -0.21 -5.32 0.22
N GLY A 86 -0.18 -4.36 1.13
CA GLY A 86 0.64 -3.17 1.02
C GLY A 86 1.50 -2.96 2.26
N GLN A 87 2.70 -2.41 2.07
CA GLN A 87 3.52 -1.89 3.17
C GLN A 87 3.56 -0.37 3.11
N ASP A 88 3.33 0.27 4.26
CA ASP A 88 3.50 1.73 4.41
C ASP A 88 4.83 2.10 5.09
N LYS A 89 5.22 3.36 4.96
CA LYS A 89 6.45 3.93 5.54
C LYS A 89 6.48 3.87 7.08
N LYS A 90 5.32 3.78 7.71
CA LYS A 90 5.13 3.65 9.17
C LYS A 90 5.01 2.18 9.58
N GLY A 91 5.61 1.26 8.83
CA GLY A 91 5.66 -0.18 9.13
C GLY A 91 4.32 -0.90 9.04
N GLY A 92 3.24 -0.22 8.63
CA GLY A 92 1.92 -0.82 8.49
C GLY A 92 1.89 -1.84 7.36
N ILE A 93 1.38 -3.03 7.65
CA ILE A 93 1.05 -4.07 6.67
C ILE A 93 -0.47 -4.06 6.51
N TRP A 94 -0.90 -3.75 5.30
CA TRP A 94 -2.29 -3.55 4.95
C TRP A 94 -2.78 -4.71 4.10
N LYS A 95 -4.03 -5.09 4.30
CA LYS A 95 -4.80 -5.92 3.39
C LYS A 95 -5.84 -5.05 2.71
N ILE A 96 -5.85 -5.11 1.38
CA ILE A 96 -6.62 -4.20 0.54
C ILE A 96 -7.48 -5.07 -0.37
N HIS A 97 -8.78 -4.82 -0.36
CA HIS A 97 -9.71 -5.55 -1.21
C HIS A 97 -9.91 -4.78 -2.52
N VAL A 98 -9.31 -5.28 -3.59
CA VAL A 98 -9.34 -4.66 -4.93
C VAL A 98 -10.36 -5.39 -5.78
N GLU A 99 -11.61 -4.95 -5.69
CA GLU A 99 -12.71 -5.47 -6.50
C GLU A 99 -13.44 -4.27 -7.13
N LEU A 100 -13.62 -4.30 -8.46
CA LEU A 100 -14.28 -3.24 -9.23
C LEU A 100 -15.80 -3.28 -9.03
N THR A 101 -16.25 -2.95 -7.82
CA THR A 101 -17.67 -2.89 -7.45
C THR A 101 -18.06 -1.50 -6.98
N THR A 102 -19.37 -1.25 -6.91
CA THR A 102 -19.92 0.02 -6.39
C THR A 102 -19.75 0.17 -4.88
N VAL A 103 -19.43 -0.90 -4.15
CA VAL A 103 -19.29 -0.89 -2.69
C VAL A 103 -17.86 -1.26 -2.31
N LEU A 104 -17.06 -0.23 -2.00
CA LEU A 104 -15.70 -0.40 -1.52
C LEU A 104 -15.66 -1.01 -0.13
N ARG A 105 -14.81 -2.02 0.06
CA ARG A 105 -14.46 -2.52 1.39
C ARG A 105 -13.28 -1.71 1.92
N PRO A 106 -13.31 -1.29 3.20
CA PRO A 106 -12.20 -0.54 3.78
C PRO A 106 -10.93 -1.41 3.81
N ALA A 107 -9.77 -0.78 3.65
CA ALA A 107 -8.50 -1.45 3.85
C ALA A 107 -8.34 -1.84 5.34
N GLU A 108 -7.75 -3.01 5.58
CA GLU A 108 -7.52 -3.54 6.92
C GLU A 108 -6.04 -3.42 7.28
N LEU A 109 -5.73 -2.75 8.39
CA LEU A 109 -4.38 -2.76 8.95
C LEU A 109 -4.18 -4.08 9.70
N LEU A 110 -3.44 -5.01 9.11
CA LEU A 110 -3.22 -6.35 9.69
C LEU A 110 -2.16 -6.33 10.78
N TYR A 111 -1.11 -5.55 10.56
CA TYR A 111 0.05 -5.51 11.44
C TYR A 111 0.76 -4.16 11.31
N ILE A 112 1.50 -3.77 12.34
CA ILE A 112 2.44 -2.65 12.25
C ILE A 112 3.79 -3.19 12.73
N SER A 113 4.75 -3.29 11.81
CA SER A 113 6.14 -3.63 12.12
C SER A 113 6.84 -2.48 12.86
N HIS A 114 8.09 -2.72 13.27
CA HIS A 114 8.93 -1.66 13.80
C HIS A 114 9.08 -0.55 12.74
N VAL A 115 8.66 0.65 13.12
CA VAL A 115 8.90 1.86 12.34
C VAL A 115 10.31 2.31 12.65
N GLY A 116 11.14 2.50 11.63
CA GLY A 116 12.50 3.03 11.78
C GLY A 116 13.48 2.11 12.53
N LYS A 117 14.59 2.70 12.98
CA LYS A 117 15.70 1.95 13.59
C LYS A 117 15.30 1.37 14.94
N ALA A 118 15.82 0.19 15.27
CA ALA A 118 15.88 -0.22 16.67
C ALA A 118 16.84 0.75 17.40
N LEU A 119 16.29 1.51 18.34
CA LEU A 119 17.04 2.46 19.14
C LEU A 119 17.68 1.77 20.35
N ASP A 120 16.98 0.80 20.94
CA ASP A 120 17.45 0.05 22.09
C ASP A 120 16.82 -1.35 22.16
N MET A 121 17.47 -2.27 22.86
CA MET A 121 16.98 -3.63 23.11
C MET A 121 17.35 -4.10 24.51
N SER A 122 16.40 -4.72 25.22
CA SER A 122 16.61 -5.27 26.56
C SER A 122 16.06 -6.69 26.70
N PRO A 123 16.89 -7.70 26.98
CA PRO A 123 16.42 -9.06 27.22
C PRO A 123 15.75 -9.16 28.59
N SER A 124 14.71 -10.00 28.69
CA SER A 124 14.04 -10.26 29.97
C SER A 124 14.97 -11.01 30.93
N PRO A 125 15.10 -10.56 32.20
CA PRO A 125 15.93 -11.23 33.20
C PRO A 125 15.30 -12.53 33.74
N ARG A 126 14.04 -12.83 33.37
CA ARG A 126 13.26 -13.94 33.92
C ARG A 126 12.60 -14.83 32.86
N GLY A 127 12.85 -14.59 31.58
CA GLY A 127 12.27 -15.38 30.50
C GLY A 127 12.91 -15.10 29.15
N LEU A 128 12.53 -15.87 28.13
CA LEU A 128 13.08 -15.76 26.77
C LEU A 128 12.30 -14.72 25.95
N TYR A 129 12.23 -13.50 26.48
CA TYR A 129 11.61 -12.36 25.83
C TYR A 129 12.62 -11.25 25.57
N LEU A 130 12.44 -10.50 24.47
CA LEU A 130 13.27 -9.35 24.13
C LEU A 130 12.37 -8.12 23.94
N ALA A 131 12.59 -7.06 24.72
CA ALA A 131 11.98 -5.77 24.46
C ALA A 131 12.83 -5.02 23.43
N VAL A 132 12.21 -4.51 22.37
CA VAL A 132 12.84 -3.67 21.35
C VAL A 132 12.15 -2.33 21.31
N LEU A 133 12.91 -1.26 21.51
CA LEU A 133 12.44 0.12 21.35
C LEU A 133 12.75 0.56 19.91
N GLY A 134 11.70 0.77 19.13
CA GLY A 134 11.82 1.31 17.78
C GLY A 134 11.70 2.83 17.76
N GLU A 135 12.26 3.43 16.72
CA GLU A 135 12.01 4.82 16.36
C GLU A 135 10.49 5.07 16.19
N GLY A 136 10.00 6.24 16.59
CA GLY A 136 8.54 6.52 16.58
C GLY A 136 7.77 5.99 17.79
N SER A 137 8.43 5.89 18.95
CA SER A 137 7.81 5.67 20.28
C SER A 137 7.10 4.33 20.45
N ARG A 138 7.50 3.30 19.71
CA ARG A 138 6.89 1.97 19.80
C ARG A 138 7.81 0.97 20.51
N LEU A 139 7.30 0.37 21.58
CA LEU A 139 7.92 -0.74 22.28
C LEU A 139 7.31 -2.06 21.80
N THR A 140 8.14 -3.01 21.40
CA THR A 140 7.69 -4.35 20.98
C THR A 140 8.32 -5.40 21.89
N ILE A 141 7.56 -6.39 22.34
CA ILE A 141 8.07 -7.53 23.13
C ILE A 141 8.07 -8.76 22.22
N TRP A 142 9.23 -9.38 22.05
CA TRP A 142 9.41 -10.57 21.23
C TRP A 142 9.54 -11.82 22.09
N ASP A 143 8.79 -12.88 21.76
CA ASP A 143 9.03 -14.24 22.24
C ASP A 143 10.11 -14.88 21.36
N ILE A 144 11.30 -15.10 21.94
CA ILE A 144 12.46 -15.63 21.22
C ILE A 144 12.23 -17.09 20.81
N VAL A 145 11.48 -17.86 21.59
CA VAL A 145 11.22 -19.28 21.34
C VAL A 145 10.21 -19.44 20.20
N LYS A 146 9.13 -18.66 20.25
CA LYS A 146 8.06 -18.70 19.25
C LYS A 146 8.34 -17.83 18.02
N LYS A 147 9.42 -17.03 18.05
CA LYS A 147 9.84 -16.11 16.99
C LYS A 147 8.70 -15.18 16.55
N ARG A 148 7.98 -14.60 17.50
CA ARG A 148 6.87 -13.67 17.24
C ARG A 148 6.84 -12.53 18.25
N SER A 149 6.45 -11.34 17.78
CA SER A 149 6.15 -10.15 18.58
C SER A 149 4.73 -10.15 19.10
#